data_AF-A0A7Z0B380-F1
#
_entry.id   AF-A0A7Z0B380-F1
#
_cell.length_a   1.000
_cell.length_b   1.000
_cell.length_c   1.000
_cell.angle_alpha   90.00
_cell.angle_beta   90.00
_cell.angle_gamma   90.00
#
_symmetry.space_group_name_H-M   'P 1'
#
loop_
_entity.id
_entity.type
_entity.pdbx_description
1 polymer ?
#
loop_
_entity_poly.entity_id
_entity_poly.type
_entity_poly.pdbx_seq_one_letter_code
_entity_poly.pdbx_strand_id
1 'polypeptide(L)'
;MSNTLPLDLRDDRPLPAIVVELLRHVAATAHAAKLDWFVGGASARDIVLTHVHGIVATRATADVDIGVNVESWTGHGRATRRGSRHTRGVAARSGHAENRCVARPSRNG
;
A
#
# COMPACT_ATOMS: atom_id res chain seq x y z
N MET A 1 -6.23 -15.34 -21.42
CA MET A 1 -7.10 -14.14 -21.48
C MET A 1 -6.46 -13.09 -20.59
N SER A 2 -5.82 -12.07 -21.17
CA SER A 2 -5.20 -10.99 -20.40
C SER A 2 -6.25 -9.91 -20.17
N ASN A 3 -6.94 -9.96 -19.02
CA ASN A 3 -7.85 -8.89 -18.62
C ASN A 3 -7.05 -7.78 -17.94
N THR A 4 -6.29 -7.03 -18.74
CA THR A 4 -5.45 -5.89 -18.29
C THR A 4 -6.08 -4.55 -18.66
N LEU A 5 -7.37 -4.53 -18.98
CA LEU A 5 -8.09 -3.28 -19.21
C LEU A 5 -8.15 -2.49 -17.89
N PRO A 6 -7.99 -1.15 -17.93
CA PRO A 6 -8.19 -0.30 -16.77
C PRO A 6 -9.56 -0.56 -16.13
N LEU A 7 -9.59 -0.64 -14.80
CA LEU A 7 -10.84 -0.73 -14.06
C LEU A 7 -11.40 0.68 -13.83
N ASP A 8 -12.69 0.84 -14.10
CA ASP A 8 -13.39 2.10 -13.85
C ASP A 8 -13.94 2.14 -12.42
N LEU A 9 -13.75 3.28 -11.75
CA LEU A 9 -14.37 3.55 -10.46
C LEU A 9 -15.82 3.98 -10.68
N ARG A 10 -16.70 3.55 -9.77
CA ARG A 10 -18.11 3.95 -9.81
C ARG A 10 -18.31 5.35 -9.24
N ASP A 11 -19.12 6.16 -9.91
CA ASP A 11 -19.44 7.52 -9.48
C ASP A 11 -20.23 7.57 -8.16
N ASP A 12 -21.05 6.55 -7.88
CA ASP A 12 -21.85 6.43 -6.66
C ASP A 12 -21.03 5.96 -5.44
N ARG A 13 -19.80 5.51 -5.67
CA ARG A 13 -18.86 5.02 -4.65
C ARG A 13 -17.47 5.59 -4.89
N PRO A 14 -17.29 6.93 -4.81
CA PRO A 14 -15.99 7.53 -5.00
C PRO A 14 -15.02 7.12 -3.90
N LEU A 15 -13.72 7.09 -4.22
CA LEU A 15 -12.68 6.98 -3.21
C LEU A 15 -12.72 8.20 -2.27
N PRO A 16 -12.44 8.03 -0.97
CA PRO A 16 -12.33 9.17 -0.06
C PRO A 16 -11.27 10.17 -0.54
N ALA A 17 -11.58 11.47 -0.51
CA ALA A 17 -10.70 12.51 -1.05
C ALA A 17 -9.28 12.47 -0.46
N ILE A 18 -9.15 12.19 0.85
CA ILE A 18 -7.84 12.06 1.51
C ILE A 18 -7.00 10.91 0.94
N VAL A 19 -7.62 9.79 0.55
CA VAL A 19 -6.93 8.66 -0.08
C VAL A 19 -6.51 9.06 -1.49
N VAL A 20 -7.37 9.76 -2.23
CA VAL A 20 -7.02 10.27 -3.57
C VAL A 20 -5.81 11.20 -3.52
N GLU A 21 -5.78 12.16 -2.59
CA GLU A 21 -4.65 13.07 -2.42
C GLU A 21 -3.36 12.34 -2.04
N LEU A 22 -3.45 11.35 -1.12
CA LEU A 22 -2.32 10.49 -0.78
C LEU A 22 -1.78 9.74 -1.99
N LEU A 23 -2.66 9.09 -2.76
CA LEU A 23 -2.27 8.30 -3.93
C LEU A 23 -1.67 9.18 -5.04
N ARG A 24 -2.19 10.39 -5.25
CA ARG A 24 -1.59 11.38 -6.16
C ARG A 24 -0.18 11.77 -5.73
N HIS A 25 0.02 12.01 -4.43
CA HIS A 25 1.34 12.34 -3.89
C HIS A 25 2.34 11.18 -4.05
N VAL A 26 1.92 9.95 -3.77
CA VAL A 26 2.72 8.74 -3.98
C VAL A 26 3.08 8.60 -5.46
N ALA A 27 2.10 8.71 -6.36
CA ALA A 27 2.30 8.60 -7.80
C ALA A 27 3.33 9.63 -8.32
N ALA A 28 3.20 10.89 -7.91
CA ALA A 28 4.12 11.95 -8.31
C ALA A 28 5.55 11.68 -7.80
N THR A 29 5.68 11.21 -6.56
CA THR A 29 6.97 10.89 -5.95
C THR A 29 7.64 9.70 -6.62
N ALA A 30 6.88 8.63 -6.86
CA ALA A 30 7.38 7.41 -7.51
C ALA A 30 7.78 7.70 -8.97
N HIS A 31 6.97 8.50 -9.69
CA HIS A 31 7.30 8.94 -11.05
C HIS A 31 8.62 9.74 -11.09
N ALA A 32 8.80 10.71 -10.19
CA ALA A 32 10.05 11.48 -10.11
C ALA A 32 11.28 10.60 -9.79
N ALA A 33 11.07 9.54 -9.01
CA ALA A 33 12.12 8.59 -8.63
C ALA A 33 12.30 7.44 -9.65
N LYS A 34 11.47 7.36 -10.71
CA LYS A 34 11.42 6.24 -11.67
C LYS A 34 11.23 4.88 -10.99
N LEU A 35 10.36 4.82 -9.98
CA LEU A 35 10.04 3.60 -9.24
C LEU A 35 8.65 3.10 -9.61
N ASP A 36 8.52 1.80 -9.84
CA ASP A 36 7.22 1.15 -9.89
C ASP A 36 6.65 1.04 -8.48
N TRP A 37 5.33 1.18 -8.36
CA TRP A 37 4.62 1.12 -7.08
C TRP A 37 3.22 0.57 -7.24
N PHE A 38 2.63 0.09 -6.16
CA PHE A 38 1.25 -0.41 -6.13
C PHE A 38 0.60 -0.19 -4.77
N VAL A 39 -0.74 -0.18 -4.75
CA VAL A 39 -1.53 -0.23 -3.51
C VAL A 39 -1.73 -1.70 -3.13
N GLY A 40 -1.43 -2.04 -1.87
CA GLY A 40 -1.59 -3.37 -1.32
C GLY A 40 -2.66 -3.45 -0.24
N GLY A 41 -2.73 -4.63 0.39
CA GLY A 41 -3.48 -4.84 1.63
C GLY A 41 -4.99 -4.57 1.52
N ALA A 42 -5.57 -4.13 2.63
CA ALA A 42 -7.01 -3.89 2.72
C ALA A 42 -7.49 -2.81 1.74
N SER A 43 -6.68 -1.76 1.53
CA SER A 43 -7.02 -0.68 0.60
C SER A 43 -7.17 -1.17 -0.84
N ALA A 44 -6.28 -2.03 -1.33
CA ALA A 44 -6.39 -2.58 -2.68
C ALA A 44 -7.69 -3.38 -2.86
N ARG A 45 -8.02 -4.21 -1.87
CA ARG A 45 -9.27 -4.99 -1.85
C ARG A 45 -10.49 -4.06 -1.85
N ASP A 46 -10.49 -3.00 -1.04
CA ASP A 46 -11.61 -2.08 -0.95
C ASP A 46 -11.81 -1.28 -2.24
N ILE A 47 -10.73 -0.87 -2.92
CA ILE A 47 -10.78 -0.25 -4.25
C ILE A 47 -11.53 -1.17 -5.22
N VAL A 48 -11.13 -2.43 -5.32
CA VAL A 48 -11.75 -3.38 -6.27
C VAL A 48 -13.17 -3.74 -5.84
N LEU A 49 -13.39 -4.14 -4.60
CA LEU A 49 -14.70 -4.62 -4.17
C LEU A 49 -15.72 -3.49 -4.06
N THR A 50 -15.39 -2.42 -3.34
CA THR A 50 -16.36 -1.35 -3.04
C THR A 50 -16.41 -0.31 -4.14
N HIS A 51 -15.26 0.18 -4.60
CA HIS A 51 -15.22 1.33 -5.50
C HIS A 51 -15.35 0.94 -6.99
N VAL A 52 -15.01 -0.29 -7.38
CA VAL A 52 -15.25 -0.81 -8.74
C VAL A 52 -16.54 -1.65 -8.80
N HIS A 53 -16.76 -2.55 -7.84
CA HIS A 53 -17.89 -3.50 -7.91
C HIS A 53 -19.08 -3.20 -6.96
N GLY A 54 -19.00 -2.19 -6.11
CA GLY A 54 -20.09 -1.84 -5.18
C GLY A 54 -20.32 -2.82 -4.04
N ILE A 55 -19.42 -3.78 -3.83
CA ILE A 55 -19.45 -4.78 -2.76
C ILE A 55 -18.82 -4.17 -1.50
N VAL A 56 -19.60 -4.08 -0.42
CA VAL A 56 -19.14 -3.50 0.85
C VAL A 56 -18.08 -4.42 1.49
N ALA A 57 -16.87 -3.89 1.65
CA ALA A 57 -15.80 -4.56 2.40
C ALA A 57 -15.69 -3.97 3.82
N THR A 58 -15.34 -4.81 4.79
CA THR A 58 -15.02 -4.38 6.16
C THR A 58 -13.52 -4.40 6.38
N ARG A 59 -13.00 -3.43 7.14
CA ARG A 59 -11.60 -3.40 7.56
C ARG A 59 -11.45 -2.87 8.98
N ALA A 60 -10.39 -3.31 9.65
CA ALA A 60 -10.12 -2.98 11.05
C ALA A 60 -9.36 -1.64 11.25
N THR A 61 -8.67 -1.16 10.22
CA THR A 61 -7.83 0.05 10.28
C THR A 61 -8.16 0.99 9.12
N ALA A 62 -7.54 2.17 9.04
CA ALA A 62 -7.72 3.12 7.94
C ALA A 62 -6.41 3.38 7.13
N ASP A 63 -5.32 2.71 7.47
CA ASP A 63 -4.03 2.82 6.77
C ASP A 63 -4.11 2.43 5.28
N VAL A 64 -3.12 2.89 4.49
CA VAL A 64 -2.98 2.54 3.07
C VAL A 64 -1.59 1.93 2.90
N ASP A 65 -1.55 0.67 2.47
CA ASP A 65 -0.31 -0.06 2.21
C ASP A 65 0.20 0.28 0.80
N ILE A 66 1.42 0.81 0.71
CA ILE A 66 2.10 1.12 -0.55
C ILE A 66 3.30 0.20 -0.71
N GLY A 67 3.30 -0.60 -1.78
CA GLY A 67 4.47 -1.34 -2.23
C GLY A 67 5.26 -0.52 -3.23
N VAL A 68 6.59 -0.52 -3.11
CA VAL A 68 7.51 0.10 -4.07
C VAL A 68 8.52 -0.95 -4.54
N ASN A 69 8.80 -0.97 -5.84
CA ASN A 69 9.85 -1.81 -6.41
C ASN A 69 11.18 -1.06 -6.31
N VAL A 70 12.15 -1.65 -5.62
CA VAL A 70 13.50 -1.08 -5.48
C VAL A 70 14.50 -2.14 -5.92
N GLU A 71 15.47 -1.74 -6.75
CA GLU A 71 16.49 -2.65 -7.29
C GLU A 71 17.37 -3.26 -6.18
N SER A 72 17.57 -2.52 -5.08
CA SER A 72 18.18 -3.08 -3.88
C SER A 72 17.78 -2.31 -2.62
N TRP A 73 17.78 -3.00 -1.49
CA TRP A 73 17.60 -2.40 -0.16
C TRP A 73 18.88 -1.77 0.42
N THR A 74 19.97 -1.73 -0.36
CA THR A 74 21.23 -1.14 0.10
C THR A 74 21.06 0.39 0.23
N GLY A 75 21.05 0.90 1.47
CA GLY A 75 20.87 2.34 1.76
C GLY A 75 19.59 2.74 2.50
N HIS A 76 18.90 1.82 3.20
CA HIS A 76 17.66 2.07 3.95
C HIS A 76 17.69 3.22 4.99
N GLY A 77 18.85 3.81 5.31
CA GLY A 77 18.99 4.86 6.33
C GLY A 77 18.67 6.30 5.90
N ARG A 78 18.50 6.61 4.59
CA ARG A 78 18.22 7.99 4.11
C ARG A 78 16.79 8.27 3.69
N ALA A 79 16.02 7.26 3.27
CA ALA A 79 14.66 7.44 2.73
C ALA A 79 13.58 7.72 3.80
N THR A 80 13.84 7.39 5.07
CA THR A 80 12.87 7.52 6.17
C THR A 80 12.74 8.93 6.77
N ARG A 81 13.57 9.91 6.39
CA ARG A 81 13.60 11.21 7.08
C ARG A 81 12.62 12.28 6.60
N ARG A 82 11.90 12.09 5.48
CA ARG A 82 10.96 13.12 4.96
C ARG A 82 9.48 12.76 5.00
N GLY A 83 9.10 11.49 5.23
CA GLY A 83 7.69 11.06 5.25
C GLY A 83 7.19 10.50 6.59
N SER A 84 8.07 10.29 7.57
CA SER A 84 7.71 9.57 8.79
C SER A 84 7.21 10.51 9.88
N ARG A 85 5.89 10.74 9.93
CA ARG A 85 5.21 10.94 11.22
C ARG A 85 4.02 10.01 11.47
N HIS A 86 3.53 9.25 10.48
CA HIS A 86 2.35 8.37 10.69
C HIS A 86 2.40 7.01 9.98
N THR A 87 3.50 6.65 9.31
CA THR A 87 3.60 5.38 8.58
C THR A 87 4.27 4.29 9.42
N ARG A 88 3.52 3.25 9.80
CA ARG A 88 4.11 1.98 10.24
C ARG A 88 4.64 1.27 9.00
N GLY A 89 5.94 1.40 8.74
CA GLY A 89 6.60 0.68 7.64
C GLY A 89 6.80 -0.80 7.99
N VAL A 90 6.41 -1.69 7.09
CA VAL A 90 6.80 -3.11 7.13
C VAL A 90 8.06 -3.26 6.29
N ALA A 91 9.16 -3.66 6.93
CA ALA A 91 10.38 -4.05 6.24
C ALA A 91 10.37 -5.57 6.02
N ALA A 92 10.30 -6.01 4.76
CA ALA A 92 10.61 -7.39 4.40
C ALA A 92 12.12 -7.60 4.61
N ARG A 93 12.50 -8.50 5.53
CA ARG A 93 13.91 -8.88 5.68
C ARG A 93 14.29 -9.81 4.54
N SER A 94 15.42 -9.53 3.91
CA SER A 94 16.03 -10.39 2.90
C SER A 94 16.43 -11.73 3.52
N GLY A 95 15.76 -12.79 3.11
CA GLY A 95 16.07 -14.16 3.48
C GLY A 95 15.08 -15.10 2.79
N HIS A 96 15.59 -16.13 2.14
CA HIS A 96 14.86 -17.11 1.36
C HIS A 96 13.54 -17.58 2.01
N ALA A 97 12.47 -17.57 1.20
CA ALA A 97 11.24 -18.35 1.29
C ALA A 97 10.86 -18.90 2.69
N GLU A 98 10.12 -18.12 3.48
CA GLU A 98 8.94 -18.60 4.21
C GLU A 98 8.10 -17.39 4.67
N ASN A 99 6.94 -17.17 4.04
CA ASN A 99 6.00 -16.13 4.46
C ASN A 99 5.28 -16.59 5.75
N ARG A 100 5.95 -16.45 6.89
CA ARG A 100 5.32 -16.66 8.20
C ARG A 100 5.24 -15.35 8.98
N CYS A 101 4.08 -14.72 8.94
CA CYS A 101 3.69 -13.70 9.92
C CYS A 101 3.50 -14.38 11.29
N VAL A 102 4.49 -14.27 12.18
CA VAL A 102 4.30 -14.62 13.60
C VAL A 102 4.21 -13.32 14.40
N ALA A 103 3.00 -12.94 14.80
CA ALA A 103 2.81 -11.93 15.83
C ALA A 103 3.30 -12.51 17.16
N ARG A 104 4.42 -12.01 17.70
CA ARG A 104 4.84 -12.33 19.07
C ARG A 104 4.06 -11.42 20.03
N PRO A 105 3.24 -11.94 20.95
CA PRO A 105 2.70 -11.11 22.02
C PRO A 105 3.83 -10.67 22.96
N SER A 106 3.79 -9.41 23.37
CA SER A 106 4.64 -8.84 24.42
C SER A 106 4.44 -9.64 25.71
N ARG A 107 5.50 -10.31 26.18
CA ARG A 107 5.54 -10.78 27.57
C ARG A 107 5.93 -9.57 28.42
N ASN A 108 5.00 -9.10 29.24
CA ASN A 108 5.34 -8.25 30.37
C ASN A 108 6.08 -9.12 31.39
N GLY A 109 7.31 -8.71 31.69
CA GLY A 109 8.06 -9.07 32.89
C GLY A 109 8.60 -7.77 33.47
#